data_AF-A0A9E3F909-F1
#
_entry.id   AF-A0A9E3F909-F1
#
_cell.length_a   1.000
_cell.length_b   1.000
_cell.length_c   1.000
_cell.angle_alpha   90.00
_cell.angle_beta   90.00
_cell.angle_gamma   90.00
#
_symmetry.space_group_name_H-M   'P 1'
#
loop_
_entity.id
_entity.type
_entity.pdbx_description
1 polymer ?
#
loop_
_entity_poly.entity_id
_entity_poly.type
_entity_poly.pdbx_seq_one_letter_code
_entity_poly.pdbx_strand_id
1 'polypeptide(L)'
;MFDKTVAAAGALAVLASLSAFGAAGMTSKMSGGASSMDRRFMTTLAQGSMAEVKLGKLALQKTHNAQVRQVANTIVTDHSKANASLKQVAGQEGVRLPKDTDPAHRAM
;
A
#
# COMPACT_ATOMS: atom_id res chain seq x y z
N MET A 1 -7.29 45.13 -24.58
CA MET A 1 -6.31 46.23 -24.49
C MET A 1 -6.78 47.15 -23.37
N PHE A 2 -6.24 46.98 -22.16
CA PHE A 2 -6.33 47.97 -21.08
C PHE A 2 -5.07 47.84 -20.21
N ASP A 3 -4.60 49.01 -19.80
CA ASP A 3 -3.22 49.38 -19.52
C ASP A 3 -2.68 49.08 -18.12
N LYS A 4 -1.35 49.00 -18.07
CA LYS A 4 -0.38 49.46 -17.06
C LYS A 4 -0.88 50.02 -15.70
N THR A 5 -0.30 49.42 -14.65
CA THR A 5 0.30 50.06 -13.45
C THR A 5 -0.54 50.98 -12.56
N VAL A 6 -0.79 50.52 -11.32
CA VAL A 6 -0.78 51.36 -10.11
C VAL A 6 0.07 50.66 -9.05
N ALA A 7 1.15 51.32 -8.65
CA ALA A 7 1.91 51.07 -7.44
C ALA A 7 1.47 52.11 -6.39
N ALA A 8 1.24 51.69 -5.14
CA ALA A 8 1.39 52.45 -3.90
C ALA A 8 0.81 51.59 -2.76
N ALA A 9 1.65 50.98 -1.92
CA ALA A 9 2.17 51.56 -0.68
C ALA A 9 1.17 51.46 0.49
N GLY A 10 1.40 50.48 1.35
CA GLY A 10 0.69 50.28 2.61
C GLY A 10 1.41 49.21 3.44
N ALA A 11 2.55 49.60 4.02
CA ALA A 11 3.31 48.79 4.95
C ALA A 11 2.64 48.84 6.34
N LEU A 12 2.44 47.68 6.98
CA LEU A 12 2.78 47.54 8.41
C LEU A 12 3.09 46.09 8.75
N ALA A 13 4.24 45.93 9.42
CA ALA A 13 4.96 44.69 9.67
C ALA A 13 4.29 43.76 10.68
N VAL A 14 4.43 42.45 10.46
CA VAL A 14 4.65 41.49 11.55
C VAL A 14 5.87 40.64 11.18
N LEU A 15 7.01 41.09 11.69
CA LEU A 15 8.12 40.36 12.31
C LEU A 15 8.45 38.92 11.83
N ALA A 16 9.57 38.83 11.10
CA ALA A 16 10.74 37.96 11.32
C ALA A 16 10.48 36.47 11.66
N SER A 17 11.02 35.48 10.93
CA SER A 17 12.46 35.29 10.66
C SER A 17 12.71 34.12 9.68
N LEU A 18 13.73 34.28 8.82
CA LEU A 18 14.70 33.29 8.28
C LEU A 18 14.27 31.81 8.24
N SER A 19 14.26 31.13 7.10
CA SER A 19 15.49 30.84 6.34
C SER A 19 15.15 30.16 5.01
N ALA A 20 15.86 30.58 3.96
CA ALA A 20 15.92 29.87 2.69
C ALA A 20 16.48 28.46 2.91
N PHE A 21 15.68 27.43 2.61
CA PHE A 21 16.23 26.16 2.18
C PHE A 21 15.70 25.90 0.76
N GLY A 22 16.64 25.77 -0.16
CA GLY A 22 16.40 25.83 -1.58
C GLY A 22 15.44 24.76 -2.08
N ALA A 23 14.74 25.13 -3.15
CA ALA A 23 14.28 24.19 -4.14
C ALA A 23 15.51 23.47 -4.74
N ALA A 24 15.89 22.34 -4.16
CA ALA A 24 16.90 21.45 -4.71
C ALA A 24 16.47 20.01 -4.45
N GLY A 25 16.00 19.34 -5.51
CA GLY A 25 16.00 17.87 -5.55
C GLY A 25 14.66 17.15 -5.51
N MET A 26 13.55 17.74 -5.95
CA MET A 26 12.34 16.96 -6.29
C MET A 26 12.47 16.29 -7.69
N THR A 27 13.55 15.54 -7.95
CA THR A 27 13.62 14.71 -9.18
C THR A 27 14.46 13.44 -8.96
N SER A 28 13.91 12.49 -8.21
CA SER A 28 14.26 11.08 -8.45
C SER A 28 12.97 10.32 -8.63
N LYS A 29 12.30 10.55 -9.77
CA LYS A 29 11.49 9.48 -10.36
C LYS A 29 12.49 8.38 -10.70
N MET A 30 12.76 7.51 -9.75
CA MET A 30 13.56 6.32 -9.97
C MET A 30 12.76 5.46 -10.94
N SER A 31 13.04 5.66 -12.22
CA SER A 31 12.60 4.80 -13.31
C SER A 31 13.32 3.46 -13.14
N GLY A 32 12.75 2.62 -12.29
CA GLY A 32 13.19 1.25 -12.07
C GLY A 32 12.16 0.63 -11.14
N GLY A 33 11.39 -0.34 -11.64
CA GLY A 33 10.30 -0.96 -10.88
C GLY A 33 10.74 -1.51 -9.52
N ALA A 34 9.79 -1.81 -8.63
CA ALA A 34 9.97 -2.28 -7.25
C ALA A 34 11.40 -2.64 -6.80
N SER A 35 11.84 -1.99 -5.72
CA SER A 35 13.10 -2.30 -5.06
C SER A 35 13.15 -3.76 -4.59
N SER A 36 14.34 -4.25 -4.23
CA SER A 36 14.48 -5.60 -3.65
C SER A 36 13.69 -5.76 -2.35
N MET A 37 13.58 -4.69 -1.56
CA MET A 37 12.78 -4.65 -0.35
C MET A 37 11.29 -4.73 -0.66
N ASP A 38 10.80 -3.95 -1.63
CA ASP A 38 9.39 -3.97 -2.06
C ASP A 38 9.02 -5.35 -2.60
N ARG A 39 9.87 -5.95 -3.44
CA ARG A 39 9.65 -7.31 -3.97
C ARG A 39 9.50 -8.34 -2.86
N ARG A 40 10.38 -8.29 -1.84
CA ARG A 40 10.31 -9.19 -0.68
C ARG A 40 9.05 -8.93 0.13
N PHE A 41 8.72 -7.67 0.40
CA PHE A 41 7.53 -7.29 1.13
C PHE A 41 6.26 -7.82 0.44
N MET A 42 6.11 -7.59 -0.86
CA MET A 42 4.96 -8.07 -1.63
C MET A 42 4.87 -9.60 -1.67
N THR A 43 6.02 -10.29 -1.75
CA THR A 43 6.07 -11.75 -1.71
C THR A 43 5.60 -12.29 -0.36
N THR A 44 6.14 -11.77 0.74
CA THR A 44 5.76 -12.17 2.11
C THR A 44 4.29 -11.86 2.39
N LEU A 45 3.83 -10.68 2.00
CA LEU A 45 2.44 -10.27 2.17
C LEU A 45 1.48 -11.19 1.41
N ALA A 46 1.81 -11.55 0.18
CA ALA A 46 1.00 -12.48 -0.61
C ALA A 46 0.92 -13.86 0.07
N GLN A 47 2.04 -14.39 0.56
CA GLN A 47 2.07 -15.71 1.21
C GLN A 47 1.28 -15.73 2.52
N GLY A 48 1.48 -14.72 3.38
CA GLY A 48 0.76 -14.59 4.64
C GLY A 48 -0.74 -14.43 4.42
N SER A 49 -1.15 -13.52 3.53
CA SER A 49 -2.56 -13.28 3.22
C SER A 49 -3.24 -14.52 2.61
N MET A 50 -2.55 -15.27 1.74
CA MET A 50 -3.06 -16.53 1.23
C MET A 50 -3.27 -17.57 2.33
N ALA A 51 -2.41 -17.58 3.35
CA ALA A 51 -2.54 -18.52 4.45
C ALA A 51 -3.70 -18.17 5.39
N GLU A 52 -3.91 -16.88 5.67
CA GLU A 52 -5.07 -16.41 6.42
C GLU A 52 -6.38 -16.76 5.71
N VAL A 53 -6.42 -16.68 4.38
CA VAL A 53 -7.58 -17.15 3.59
C VAL A 53 -7.78 -18.65 3.74
N LYS A 54 -6.72 -19.46 3.69
CA LYS A 54 -6.82 -20.92 3.89
C LYS A 54 -7.31 -21.23 5.31
N LEU A 55 -6.78 -20.55 6.32
CA LEU A 55 -7.18 -20.71 7.72
C LEU A 55 -8.64 -20.33 7.93
N GLY A 56 -9.10 -19.21 7.38
CA GLY A 56 -10.50 -18.80 7.46
C GLY A 56 -11.43 -19.84 6.82
N LYS A 57 -11.06 -20.40 5.67
CA LYS A 57 -11.81 -21.50 5.03
C LYS A 57 -11.85 -22.75 5.91
N LEU A 58 -10.74 -23.13 6.53
CA LEU A 58 -10.69 -24.26 7.45
C LEU A 58 -11.58 -24.02 8.67
N ALA A 59 -11.53 -22.81 9.25
CA ALA A 59 -12.41 -22.44 10.36
C ALA A 59 -13.89 -22.58 9.98
N LEU A 60 -14.29 -22.10 8.80
CA LEU A 60 -15.66 -22.25 8.29
C LEU A 60 -16.11 -23.70 8.11
N GLN A 61 -15.18 -24.62 7.81
CA GLN A 61 -15.47 -26.05 7.70
C GLN A 61 -15.56 -26.75 9.05
N LYS A 62 -14.79 -26.29 10.05
CA LYS A 62 -14.68 -26.96 11.35
C LYS A 62 -15.61 -26.41 12.42
N THR A 63 -16.05 -25.15 12.30
CA THR A 63 -16.85 -24.48 13.33
C THR A 63 -18.33 -24.40 12.98
N HIS A 64 -19.16 -24.66 13.98
CA HIS A 64 -20.61 -24.40 13.97
C HIS A 64 -20.99 -23.12 14.72
N ASN A 65 -20.04 -22.48 15.40
CA ASN A 65 -20.30 -21.24 16.15
C ASN A 65 -20.50 -20.07 15.18
N ALA A 66 -21.66 -19.42 15.25
CA ALA A 66 -22.04 -18.34 14.34
C ALA A 66 -21.06 -17.14 14.36
N GLN A 67 -20.53 -16.77 15.53
CA GLN A 67 -19.58 -15.66 15.66
C GLN A 67 -18.24 -15.98 15.01
N VAL A 68 -17.73 -17.21 15.22
CA VAL A 68 -16.48 -17.65 14.58
C VAL A 68 -16.64 -17.72 13.06
N ARG A 69 -17.79 -18.19 12.57
CA ARG A 69 -18.10 -18.19 11.14
C ARG A 69 -18.12 -16.78 10.56
N GLN A 70 -18.70 -15.82 11.27
CA GLN A 70 -18.72 -14.43 10.83
C GLN A 70 -17.31 -13.86 10.66
N VAL A 71 -16.46 -14.03 11.68
CA VAL A 71 -15.05 -13.57 11.64
C VAL A 71 -14.28 -14.25 10.50
N ALA A 72 -14.44 -15.57 10.35
CA ALA A 72 -13.77 -16.32 9.30
C ALA A 72 -14.20 -15.88 7.89
N ASN A 73 -15.48 -15.57 7.69
CA ASN A 73 -15.99 -15.02 6.42
C ASN A 73 -15.38 -13.64 6.12
N THR A 74 -15.28 -12.77 7.13
CA THR A 74 -14.63 -11.45 6.98
C THR A 74 -13.18 -11.61 6.54
N ILE A 75 -12.40 -12.47 7.23
CA ILE A 75 -11.00 -12.74 6.88
C ILE A 75 -10.89 -13.24 5.44
N VAL A 76 -11.68 -14.26 5.06
CA VAL A 76 -11.65 -14.80 3.70
C VAL A 76 -11.96 -13.72 2.67
N THR A 77 -12.96 -12.89 2.93
CA THR A 77 -13.41 -11.84 2.00
C THR A 77 -12.36 -10.76 1.82
N ASP A 78 -11.90 -10.17 2.92
CA ASP A 78 -11.04 -8.99 2.87
C ASP A 78 -9.63 -9.35 2.42
N HIS A 79 -9.07 -10.47 2.89
CA HIS A 79 -7.76 -10.93 2.45
C HIS A 79 -7.79 -11.40 1.00
N SER A 80 -8.89 -11.97 0.50
CA SER A 80 -9.02 -12.31 -0.93
C SER A 80 -9.02 -11.06 -1.81
N LYS A 81 -9.71 -9.99 -1.40
CA LYS A 81 -9.70 -8.70 -2.10
C LYS A 81 -8.31 -8.06 -2.06
N ALA A 82 -7.67 -8.04 -0.89
CA ALA A 82 -6.32 -7.51 -0.74
C ALA A 82 -5.31 -8.24 -1.64
N ASN A 83 -5.41 -9.58 -1.72
CA ASN A 83 -4.58 -10.38 -2.63
C ASN A 83 -4.80 -10.04 -4.11
N ALA A 84 -6.03 -9.76 -4.53
CA ALA A 84 -6.32 -9.33 -5.90
C ALA A 84 -5.69 -7.96 -6.20
N SER A 85 -5.82 -7.00 -5.28
CA SER A 85 -5.18 -5.68 -5.40
C SER A 85 -3.66 -5.79 -5.42
N LEU A 86 -3.08 -6.62 -4.56
CA LEU A 86 -1.63 -6.84 -4.51
C LEU A 86 -1.10 -7.43 -5.82
N LYS A 87 -1.84 -8.35 -6.46
CA LYS A 87 -1.49 -8.88 -7.79
C LYS A 87 -1.46 -7.79 -8.86
N GLN A 88 -2.39 -6.84 -8.81
CA GLN A 88 -2.41 -5.71 -9.75
C GLN A 88 -1.18 -4.82 -9.56
N VAL A 89 -0.88 -4.43 -8.31
CA VAL A 89 0.31 -3.60 -8.00
C VAL A 89 1.59 -4.34 -8.38
N ALA A 90 1.69 -5.64 -8.10
CA ALA A 90 2.83 -6.46 -8.48
C ALA A 90 3.03 -6.48 -10.00
N GLY A 91 1.95 -6.59 -10.77
CA GLY A 91 1.99 -6.50 -12.22
C GLY A 91 2.53 -5.16 -12.73
N GLN A 92 2.09 -4.05 -12.12
CA GLN A 92 2.55 -2.70 -12.45
C GLN A 92 4.04 -2.50 -12.15
N GLU A 93 4.53 -3.13 -11.08
CA GLU A 93 5.92 -3.04 -10.61
C GLU A 93 6.86 -4.11 -11.20
N GLY A 94 6.35 -4.97 -12.10
CA GLY A 94 7.11 -6.07 -12.67
C GLY A 94 7.57 -7.11 -11.64
N VAL A 95 6.79 -7.31 -10.58
CA VAL A 95 7.01 -8.29 -9.51
C VAL A 95 6.16 -9.53 -9.78
N ARG A 96 6.78 -10.71 -9.71
CA ARG A 96 6.07 -11.99 -9.78
C ARG A 96 5.76 -12.47 -8.37
N LEU A 97 4.48 -12.49 -8.01
CA LEU A 97 4.05 -13.03 -6.73
C LEU A 97 4.01 -14.57 -6.75
N PRO A 98 4.21 -15.22 -5.60
CA PRO A 98 3.95 -16.64 -5.43
C PRO A 98 2.51 -17.02 -5.79
N LYS A 99 2.34 -18.24 -6.31
CA LYS A 99 1.02 -18.81 -6.62
C LYS A 99 0.46 -19.67 -5.48
N ASP A 100 1.26 -19.90 -4.45
CA ASP A 100 0.89 -20.71 -3.29
C ASP A 100 1.45 -20.06 -2.01
N THR A 101 0.96 -20.52 -0.86
CA THR A 101 1.50 -20.13 0.45
C THR A 101 2.95 -20.60 0.60
N ASP A 102 3.67 -20.03 1.56
CA ASP A 102 5.00 -20.54 1.88
C ASP A 102 4.95 -22.02 2.31
N PRO A 103 6.09 -22.73 2.31
CA PRO A 103 6.14 -24.15 2.69
C PRO A 103 5.61 -24.43 4.09
N ALA A 104 5.86 -23.53 5.05
CA ALA A 104 5.39 -23.69 6.43
C ALA A 104 3.85 -23.74 6.51
N HIS A 105 3.17 -22.90 5.73
CA HIS A 105 1.71 -22.83 5.70
C HIS A 105 1.07 -23.83 4.74
N ARG A 106 1.85 -24.54 3.89
CA ARG A 106 1.35 -25.66 3.07
C ARG A 106 1.20 -26.96 3.87
N ALA A 107 1.90 -27.09 5.00
CA ALA A 107 1.92 -28.31 5.81
C ALA A 107 0.85 -28.34 6.93
N MET A 108 0.08 -27.26 7.09
CA MET A 108 -1.05 -27.14 8.03
C MET A 108 -2.35 -27.62 7.39
#